data_AF-A0A5N5JFG9-F1
#
_entry.id   AF-A0A5N5JFG9-F1
#
_cell.length_a   1.000
_cell.length_b   1.000
_cell.length_c   1.000
_cell.angle_alpha   90.00
_cell.angle_beta   90.00
_cell.angle_gamma   90.00
#
_symmetry.space_group_name_H-M   'P 1'
#
loop_
_entity.id
_entity.type
_entity.pdbx_description
1 polymer ?
#
loop_
_entity_poly.entity_id
_entity_poly.type
_entity_poly.pdbx_seq_one_letter_code
_entity_poly.pdbx_strand_id
1 'polypeptide(L)'
;MSIKDHPNIVKYPDWCPIPRLFIRPYLGGHPIQHSDFPLPRHVLPLAHDMLHALRHLHKHQIVHANIKPANIFLLLLLPASPSHSNPKAPPQPIFKQTDFALTAEDDSILPRLRSDNCHLAPEVVRGGNKMNYPSKTVEQLYPPKTDVWALGIVVLEMFLRRSPAEWKHPKGDYVKAVEMKRRQARNSGMAGTLRTVVDGMLEPVQRGRMTAGRLVEVLPARRDI
;
A
#
# COMPACT_ATOMS: atom_id res chain seq x y z
N MET A 1 -3.03 16.06 13.76
CA MET A 1 -1.77 15.27 13.80
C MET A 1 -0.64 15.98 13.03
N SER A 2 0.52 16.32 13.63
CA SER A 2 1.65 16.92 12.89
C SER A 2 2.70 15.87 12.50
N ILE A 3 2.35 15.01 11.54
CA ILE A 3 3.32 14.09 10.92
C ILE A 3 4.31 14.92 10.12
N LYS A 4 5.62 14.67 10.28
CA LYS A 4 6.64 15.34 9.45
C LYS A 4 6.39 15.06 7.97
N ASP A 5 6.68 16.04 7.12
CA ASP A 5 6.53 15.91 5.67
C ASP A 5 7.28 14.69 5.12
N HIS A 6 6.65 14.00 4.16
CA HIS A 6 7.23 12.85 3.46
C HIS A 6 6.85 12.89 1.97
N PRO A 7 7.80 12.65 1.04
CA PRO A 7 7.56 12.79 -0.40
C PRO A 7 6.43 11.88 -0.93
N ASN A 8 6.26 10.69 -0.38
CA ASN A 8 5.24 9.72 -0.81
C ASN A 8 3.95 9.73 0.03
N ILE A 9 3.73 10.76 0.86
CA ILE A 9 2.51 10.89 1.67
C ILE A 9 1.85 12.23 1.34
N VAL A 10 0.53 12.23 1.15
CA VAL A 10 -0.21 13.48 0.97
C VAL A 10 -0.28 14.27 2.28
N LYS A 11 -0.16 15.60 2.18
CA LYS A 11 -0.30 16.48 3.34
C LYS A 11 -1.76 16.76 3.63
N TYR A 12 -2.10 16.81 4.91
CA TYR A 12 -3.40 17.25 5.42
C TYR A 12 -3.19 18.50 6.27
N PRO A 13 -3.08 19.69 5.65
CA PRO A 13 -2.82 20.95 6.37
C PRO A 13 -3.92 21.32 7.36
N ASP A 14 -5.16 20.86 7.14
CA ASP A 14 -6.30 21.28 7.94
C ASP A 14 -7.42 20.23 7.89
N TRP A 15 -8.33 20.28 8.86
CA TRP A 15 -9.50 19.40 8.96
C TRP A 15 -10.67 20.12 9.63
N CYS A 16 -11.89 19.82 9.18
CA CYS A 16 -13.14 20.29 9.78
C CYS A 16 -13.76 19.16 10.61
N PRO A 17 -14.13 19.38 11.88
CA PRO A 17 -14.75 18.35 12.71
C PRO A 17 -16.18 18.00 12.28
N ILE A 18 -16.95 18.95 11.73
CA ILE A 18 -18.34 18.73 11.30
C ILE A 18 -18.67 19.61 10.06
N PRO A 19 -18.97 19.02 8.89
CA PRO A 19 -18.77 17.60 8.53
C PRO A 19 -17.28 17.25 8.53
N ARG A 20 -16.95 15.97 8.78
CA ARG A 20 -15.56 15.46 8.82
C ARG A 20 -14.87 15.60 7.47
N LEU A 21 -14.32 16.77 7.21
CA LEU A 21 -13.66 17.12 5.97
C LEU A 21 -12.17 17.22 6.23
N PHE A 22 -11.38 16.58 5.38
CA PHE A 22 -9.94 16.74 5.38
C PHE A 22 -9.56 17.64 4.21
N ILE A 23 -8.87 18.74 4.49
CA ILE A 23 -8.32 19.61 3.46
C ILE A 23 -6.97 19.02 3.06
N ARG A 24 -6.75 18.85 1.75
CA ARG A 24 -5.47 18.43 1.18
C ARG A 24 -5.19 19.20 -0.11
N PRO A 25 -3.91 19.43 -0.46
CA PRO A 25 -3.56 19.94 -1.78
C PRO A 25 -4.14 19.03 -2.87
N TYR A 26 -4.61 19.65 -3.96
CA TYR A 26 -4.98 18.90 -5.15
C TYR A 26 -3.75 18.16 -5.68
N LEU A 27 -3.91 16.86 -5.92
CA LEU A 27 -2.88 16.00 -6.49
C LEU A 27 -3.09 15.97 -8.01
N GLY A 28 -2.16 16.56 -8.78
CA GLY A 28 -2.20 16.66 -10.25
C GLY A 28 -1.98 15.34 -11.01
N GLY A 29 -2.57 14.25 -10.52
CA GLY A 29 -2.48 12.90 -11.10
C GLY A 29 -3.78 12.14 -10.86
N HIS A 30 -3.70 10.82 -10.78
CA HIS A 30 -4.88 9.97 -10.58
C HIS A 30 -4.56 8.77 -9.67
N PRO A 31 -5.58 8.13 -9.07
CA PRO A 31 -5.40 6.82 -8.46
C PRO A 31 -4.82 5.82 -9.47
N ILE A 32 -3.95 4.92 -9.00
CA ILE A 32 -3.30 3.95 -9.87
C ILE A 32 -4.31 3.01 -10.53
N GLN A 33 -4.04 2.67 -11.79
CA GLN A 33 -4.83 1.79 -12.64
C GLN A 33 -3.95 0.72 -13.26
N HIS A 34 -4.55 -0.38 -13.75
CA HIS A 34 -3.80 -1.47 -14.37
C HIS A 34 -3.04 -1.04 -15.63
N SER A 35 -3.55 -0.02 -16.36
CA SER A 35 -2.92 0.55 -17.55
C SER A 35 -1.58 1.24 -17.27
N ASP A 36 -1.35 1.68 -16.03
CA ASP A 36 -0.12 2.40 -15.64
C ASP A 36 1.10 1.46 -15.56
N PHE A 37 0.85 0.14 -15.52
CA PHE A 37 1.87 -0.89 -15.36
C PHE A 37 1.88 -1.86 -16.55
N PRO A 38 2.18 -1.39 -17.77
CA PRO A 38 2.15 -2.25 -18.96
C PRO A 38 3.20 -3.37 -18.90
N LEU A 39 4.26 -3.19 -18.09
CA LEU A 39 5.38 -4.12 -17.97
C LEU A 39 5.71 -4.39 -16.49
N PRO A 40 6.07 -5.64 -16.14
CA PRO A 40 6.43 -6.06 -14.78
C PRO A 40 7.39 -5.11 -14.03
N ARG A 41 8.38 -4.56 -14.73
CA ARG A 41 9.39 -3.67 -14.16
C ARG A 41 8.81 -2.36 -13.59
N HIS A 42 7.64 -1.92 -14.06
CA HIS A 42 7.04 -0.66 -13.62
C HIS A 42 6.40 -0.76 -12.22
N VAL A 43 6.26 -1.97 -11.68
CA VAL A 43 5.63 -2.20 -10.37
C VAL A 43 6.60 -2.01 -9.20
N LEU A 44 7.91 -2.21 -9.41
CA LEU A 44 8.90 -2.05 -8.34
C LEU A 44 8.97 -0.61 -7.79
N PRO A 45 8.92 0.46 -8.60
CA PRO A 45 8.82 1.84 -8.11
C PRO A 45 7.61 2.09 -7.21
N LEU A 46 6.46 1.48 -7.52
CA LEU A 46 5.27 1.53 -6.66
C LEU A 46 5.54 0.91 -5.29
N ALA A 47 6.08 -0.31 -5.26
CA ALA A 47 6.42 -0.97 -4.00
C ALA A 47 7.43 -0.15 -3.19
N HIS A 48 8.40 0.46 -3.88
CA HIS A 48 9.42 1.30 -3.25
C HIS A 48 8.80 2.50 -2.52
N ASP A 49 8.04 3.33 -3.22
CA ASP A 49 7.44 4.55 -2.66
C ASP A 49 6.50 4.26 -1.52
N MET A 50 5.66 3.23 -1.69
CA MET A 50 4.65 2.88 -0.69
C MET A 50 5.30 2.26 0.55
N LEU A 51 6.38 1.49 0.42
CA LEU A 51 7.12 1.00 1.59
C LEU A 51 7.80 2.12 2.37
N HIS A 52 8.34 3.14 1.68
CA HIS A 52 8.86 4.34 2.34
C HIS A 52 7.76 5.12 3.06
N ALA A 53 6.60 5.31 2.42
CA ALA A 53 5.43 5.93 3.04
C ALA A 53 4.96 5.16 4.29
N LEU A 54 4.77 3.84 4.17
CA LEU A 54 4.35 3.00 5.29
C LEU A 54 5.37 3.02 6.43
N ARG A 55 6.67 2.92 6.13
CA ARG A 55 7.72 3.04 7.16
C ARG A 55 7.61 4.35 7.93
N HIS A 56 7.33 5.45 7.24
CA HIS A 56 7.15 6.76 7.88
C HIS A 56 5.89 6.82 8.74
N LEU A 57 4.75 6.35 8.25
CA LEU A 57 3.50 6.28 9.03
C LEU A 57 3.67 5.41 10.27
N HIS A 58 4.20 4.20 10.10
CA HIS A 58 4.39 3.23 11.17
C HIS A 58 5.37 3.72 12.24
N LYS A 59 6.39 4.49 11.88
CA LYS A 59 7.30 5.14 12.84
C LYS A 59 6.56 6.16 13.73
N HIS A 60 5.49 6.76 13.24
CA HIS A 60 4.63 7.67 13.99
C HIS A 60 3.40 6.98 14.60
N GLN A 61 3.40 5.64 14.67
CA GLN A 61 2.31 4.81 15.22
C GLN A 61 0.98 4.94 14.45
N ILE A 62 1.03 5.32 13.18
CA ILE A 62 -0.16 5.45 12.34
C ILE A 62 -0.29 4.23 11.45
N VAL A 63 -1.43 3.55 11.53
CA VAL A 63 -1.80 2.47 10.62
C VAL A 63 -2.79 3.00 9.60
N HIS A 64 -2.54 2.73 8.33
CA HIS A 64 -3.39 3.22 7.25
C HIS A 64 -4.72 2.46 7.18
N ALA A 65 -4.70 1.14 7.32
CA ALA A 65 -5.84 0.23 7.34
C ALA A 65 -6.80 0.28 6.11
N ASN A 66 -6.44 1.02 5.06
CA ASN A 66 -7.22 1.19 3.83
C ASN A 66 -6.31 1.28 2.59
N ILE A 67 -5.24 0.49 2.57
CA ILE A 67 -4.34 0.42 1.42
C ILE A 67 -5.04 -0.31 0.27
N LYS A 68 -5.25 0.40 -0.84
CA LYS A 68 -5.87 -0.09 -2.08
C LYS A 68 -5.52 0.83 -3.25
N PRO A 69 -5.71 0.40 -4.52
CA PRO A 69 -5.37 1.22 -5.69
C PRO A 69 -5.99 2.62 -5.69
N ALA A 70 -7.25 2.74 -5.25
CA ALA A 70 -7.98 4.01 -5.18
C ALA A 70 -7.33 5.06 -4.24
N ASN A 71 -6.48 4.62 -3.31
CA ASN A 71 -5.83 5.46 -2.29
C ASN A 71 -4.32 5.66 -2.55
N ILE A 72 -3.84 5.28 -3.73
CA ILE A 72 -2.45 5.47 -4.15
C ILE A 72 -2.49 6.27 -5.45
N PHE A 73 -2.00 7.51 -5.40
CA PHE A 73 -1.96 8.39 -6.55
C PHE A 73 -0.65 8.24 -7.30
N LEU A 74 -0.72 8.04 -8.61
CA LEU A 74 0.38 8.26 -9.52
C LEU A 74 0.43 9.73 -9.90
N LEU A 75 1.53 10.38 -9.54
CA LEU A 75 1.87 11.72 -9.99
C LEU A 75 2.92 11.59 -11.08
N LEU A 76 2.56 11.98 -12.30
CA LEU A 76 3.55 12.25 -13.33
C LEU A 76 4.10 13.64 -13.02
N LEU A 77 5.27 13.72 -12.39
CA LEU A 77 5.98 15.00 -12.42
C LEU A 77 6.35 15.26 -13.89
N LEU A 78 5.80 16.34 -14.44
CA LEU A 78 6.42 17.06 -15.55
C LEU A 78 7.91 17.24 -15.23
N PRO A 79 8.80 17.15 -16.23
CA PRO A 79 10.24 17.07 -16.01
C PRO A 79 10.69 18.21 -15.09
N ALA A 80 11.16 17.85 -13.89
CA ALA A 80 11.83 18.79 -13.03
C ALA A 80 13.07 19.33 -13.78
N SER A 81 13.23 20.65 -13.71
CA SER A 81 14.30 21.49 -14.24
C SER A 81 15.63 20.77 -14.55
N PRO A 82 16.31 21.10 -15.67
CA PRO A 82 17.52 20.42 -16.15
C PRO A 82 18.67 20.56 -15.15
N SER A 83 18.76 19.62 -14.21
CA SER A 83 19.90 19.48 -13.32
C SER A 83 20.59 18.14 -13.60
N HIS A 84 21.65 18.25 -14.41
CA HIS A 84 22.85 17.42 -14.54
C HIS A 84 22.84 15.89 -14.60
N SER A 85 21.70 15.19 -14.65
CA SER A 85 21.68 13.75 -14.98
C SER A 85 20.89 13.46 -16.26
N ASN A 86 21.61 13.37 -17.37
CA ASN A 86 21.18 12.82 -18.67
C ASN A 86 19.75 13.22 -19.15
N PRO A 87 19.60 14.27 -19.99
CA PRO A 87 18.31 14.79 -20.48
C PRO A 87 17.48 13.83 -21.38
N LYS A 88 17.91 12.58 -21.52
CA LYS A 88 17.21 11.51 -22.27
C LYS A 88 16.50 10.48 -21.41
N ALA A 89 16.65 10.53 -20.07
CA ALA A 89 15.94 9.59 -19.20
C ALA A 89 14.45 9.99 -19.10
N PRO A 90 13.50 9.07 -19.33
CA PRO A 90 12.09 9.38 -19.14
C PRO A 90 11.80 9.76 -17.68
N PRO A 91 10.86 10.69 -17.42
CA PRO A 91 10.47 11.05 -16.06
C PRO A 91 10.00 9.81 -15.30
N GLN A 92 10.48 9.64 -14.07
CA GLN A 92 10.13 8.50 -13.23
C GLN A 92 8.78 8.73 -12.54
N PRO A 93 7.96 7.68 -12.36
CA PRO A 93 6.69 7.80 -11.66
C PRO A 93 6.91 8.09 -10.17
N ILE A 94 6.08 8.96 -9.59
CA ILE A 94 6.03 9.18 -8.15
C ILE A 94 4.67 8.76 -7.63
N PHE A 95 4.67 7.90 -6.62
CA PHE A 95 3.45 7.46 -5.97
C PHE A 95 3.27 8.16 -4.62
N LYS A 96 2.05 8.63 -4.35
CA LYS A 96 1.67 9.21 -3.07
C LYS A 96 0.49 8.46 -2.45
N GLN A 97 0.65 8.10 -1.18
CA GLN A 97 -0.39 7.49 -0.36
C GLN A 97 -1.38 8.55 0.14
N THR A 98 -2.67 8.22 0.09
CA THR A 98 -3.78 9.10 0.53
C THR A 98 -4.75 8.38 1.48
N ASP A 99 -5.57 9.15 2.20
CA ASP A 99 -6.71 8.68 3.01
C ASP A 99 -6.36 7.86 4.25
N PHE A 100 -5.12 8.01 4.76
CA PHE A 100 -4.73 7.52 6.08
C PHE A 100 -5.28 8.37 7.23
N ALA A 101 -5.61 9.64 6.98
CA ALA A 101 -6.07 10.57 8.04
C ALA A 101 -7.42 10.16 8.63
N LEU A 102 -8.25 9.47 7.85
CA LEU A 102 -9.54 8.96 8.31
C LEU A 102 -9.35 7.95 9.46
N THR A 103 -8.39 7.02 9.34
CA THR A 103 -8.15 5.99 10.34
C THR A 103 -7.32 6.47 11.53
N ALA A 104 -6.66 7.62 11.40
CA ALA A 104 -5.87 8.22 12.46
C ALA A 104 -6.72 9.01 13.48
N GLU A 105 -7.93 9.41 13.12
CA GLU A 105 -8.78 10.31 13.93
C GLU A 105 -10.10 9.67 14.39
N ASP A 106 -10.60 8.63 13.69
CA ASP A 106 -11.80 7.91 14.12
C ASP A 106 -11.82 6.42 13.78
N ASP A 107 -11.68 5.60 14.81
CA ASP A 107 -11.72 4.15 14.77
C ASP A 107 -13.07 3.58 14.27
N SER A 108 -14.17 4.32 14.43
CA SER A 108 -15.52 3.87 14.06
C SER A 108 -15.73 3.69 12.55
N ILE A 109 -14.79 4.16 11.72
CA ILE A 109 -14.85 4.00 10.26
C ILE A 109 -14.32 2.63 9.82
N LEU A 110 -13.50 1.96 10.62
CA LEU A 110 -12.83 0.71 10.21
C LEU A 110 -13.80 -0.41 9.86
N PRO A 111 -14.94 -0.60 10.55
CA PRO A 111 -15.97 -1.53 10.11
C PRO A 111 -16.54 -1.21 8.73
N ARG A 112 -16.68 0.08 8.39
CA ARG A 112 -17.23 0.55 7.10
C ARG A 112 -16.25 0.30 5.95
N LEU A 113 -14.95 0.32 6.24
CA LEU A 113 -13.91 -0.01 5.26
C LEU A 113 -13.92 -1.49 4.85
N ARG A 114 -14.65 -2.38 5.55
CA ARG A 114 -14.63 -3.84 5.29
C ARG A 114 -15.49 -4.31 4.12
N SER A 115 -16.32 -3.46 3.49
CA SER A 115 -17.36 -3.94 2.57
C SER A 115 -16.84 -4.53 1.24
N ASP A 116 -15.60 -4.22 0.81
CA ASP A 116 -15.06 -4.62 -0.51
C ASP A 116 -13.67 -5.27 -0.46
N ASN A 117 -13.33 -5.91 0.66
CA ASN A 117 -11.97 -5.81 1.14
C ASN A 117 -11.07 -7.03 0.81
N CYS A 118 -10.84 -7.22 -0.49
CA CYS A 118 -9.93 -8.22 -1.05
C CYS A 118 -8.44 -8.00 -0.71
N HIS A 119 -8.09 -6.85 -0.11
CA HIS A 119 -6.74 -6.49 0.36
C HIS A 119 -6.51 -6.78 1.85
N LEU A 120 -7.49 -7.32 2.59
CA LEU A 120 -7.34 -7.59 4.03
C LEU A 120 -6.32 -8.66 4.34
N ALA A 121 -5.55 -8.44 5.41
CA ALA A 121 -4.64 -9.43 5.94
C ALA A 121 -5.37 -10.66 6.52
N PRO A 122 -4.79 -11.87 6.44
CA PRO A 122 -5.45 -13.11 6.85
C PRO A 122 -5.90 -13.09 8.32
N GLU A 123 -5.12 -12.46 9.20
CA GLU A 123 -5.47 -12.30 10.62
C GLU A 123 -6.70 -11.40 10.84
N VAL A 124 -6.93 -10.42 9.98
CA VAL A 124 -8.09 -9.52 10.05
C VAL A 124 -9.34 -10.23 9.52
N VAL A 125 -9.19 -11.00 8.44
CA VAL A 125 -10.26 -11.85 7.89
C VAL A 125 -10.68 -12.91 8.92
N ARG A 126 -9.73 -13.68 9.47
CA ARG A 126 -9.98 -14.66 10.54
C ARG A 126 -10.49 -14.00 11.83
N GLY A 127 -10.10 -12.76 12.07
CA GLY A 127 -10.54 -11.97 13.20
C GLY A 127 -12.05 -11.75 13.23
N GLY A 128 -12.74 -11.76 12.09
CA GLY A 128 -14.18 -11.50 12.04
C GLY A 128 -14.53 -10.12 12.61
N ASN A 129 -15.77 -9.91 13.09
CA ASN A 129 -16.23 -8.63 13.66
C ASN A 129 -15.81 -8.46 15.14
N LYS A 130 -14.50 -8.54 15.44
CA LYS A 130 -13.94 -8.33 16.78
C LYS A 130 -13.97 -6.88 17.27
N MET A 131 -14.63 -5.96 16.57
CA MET A 131 -14.91 -4.59 17.05
C MET A 131 -15.93 -4.57 18.20
N ASN A 132 -16.68 -5.66 18.43
CA ASN A 132 -17.48 -5.84 19.65
C ASN A 132 -16.66 -6.15 20.91
N TYR A 133 -15.32 -6.09 20.84
CA TYR A 133 -14.47 -6.14 22.03
C TYR A 133 -14.12 -4.70 22.45
N PRO A 134 -14.86 -4.10 23.42
CA PRO A 134 -14.65 -2.71 23.85
C PRO A 134 -13.26 -2.45 24.46
N SER A 135 -12.44 -3.49 24.64
CA SER A 135 -11.09 -3.41 25.21
C SER A 135 -9.95 -3.36 24.19
N LYS A 136 -10.22 -3.46 22.88
CA LYS A 136 -9.16 -3.47 21.86
C LYS A 136 -9.03 -2.15 21.12
N THR A 137 -7.82 -1.57 21.13
CA THR A 137 -7.53 -0.38 20.30
C THR A 137 -7.37 -0.76 18.82
N VAL A 138 -7.42 0.22 17.94
CA VAL A 138 -7.27 0.01 16.50
C VAL A 138 -5.94 -0.59 16.12
N GLU A 139 -4.86 -0.21 16.79
CA GLU A 139 -3.53 -0.75 16.57
C GLU A 139 -3.45 -2.24 16.94
N GLN A 140 -4.30 -2.69 17.87
CA GLN A 140 -4.38 -4.10 18.26
C GLN A 140 -5.21 -4.93 17.25
N LEU A 141 -6.17 -4.30 16.56
CA LEU A 141 -6.98 -4.96 15.53
C LEU A 141 -6.33 -4.91 14.14
N TYR A 142 -5.63 -3.83 13.85
CA TYR A 142 -4.93 -3.52 12.62
C TYR A 142 -3.50 -3.11 12.95
N PRO A 143 -2.61 -4.06 13.28
CA PRO A 143 -1.22 -3.74 13.52
C PRO A 143 -0.54 -3.32 12.21
N PRO A 144 0.56 -2.54 12.24
CA PRO A 144 1.26 -2.03 11.06
C PRO A 144 1.50 -3.03 9.92
N LYS A 145 1.72 -4.32 10.26
CA LYS A 145 1.93 -5.39 9.27
C LYS A 145 0.69 -5.72 8.43
N THR A 146 -0.51 -5.26 8.78
CA THR A 146 -1.70 -5.40 7.93
C THR A 146 -1.61 -4.51 6.70
N ASP A 147 -1.08 -3.30 6.84
CA ASP A 147 -0.82 -2.41 5.68
C ASP A 147 0.19 -3.02 4.72
N VAL A 148 1.21 -3.69 5.27
CA VAL A 148 2.25 -4.37 4.48
C VAL A 148 1.64 -5.51 3.64
N TRP A 149 0.72 -6.29 4.21
CA TRP A 149 -0.01 -7.31 3.44
C TRP A 149 -0.86 -6.68 2.33
N ALA A 150 -1.64 -5.65 2.68
CA ALA A 150 -2.52 -4.97 1.75
C ALA A 150 -1.74 -4.37 0.56
N LEU A 151 -0.57 -3.76 0.84
CA LEU A 151 0.35 -3.32 -0.20
C LEU A 151 0.86 -4.48 -1.06
N GLY A 152 1.14 -5.64 -0.45
CA GLY A 152 1.50 -6.85 -1.19
C GLY A 152 0.42 -7.30 -2.17
N ILE A 153 -0.86 -7.21 -1.79
CA ILE A 153 -1.99 -7.49 -2.68
C ILE A 153 -2.02 -6.48 -3.82
N VAL A 154 -1.87 -5.17 -3.55
CA VAL A 154 -1.81 -4.11 -4.58
C VAL A 154 -0.66 -4.36 -5.56
N VAL A 155 0.54 -4.67 -5.07
CA VAL A 155 1.70 -4.96 -5.92
C VAL A 155 1.45 -6.16 -6.81
N LEU A 156 0.87 -7.23 -6.26
CA LEU A 156 0.52 -8.43 -7.03
C LEU A 156 -0.60 -8.16 -8.05
N GLU A 157 -1.58 -7.33 -7.69
CA GLU A 157 -2.67 -6.86 -8.55
C GLU A 157 -2.14 -6.09 -9.76
N MET A 158 -1.27 -5.10 -9.52
CA MET A 158 -0.69 -4.29 -10.59
C MET A 158 0.23 -5.13 -11.49
N PHE A 159 0.97 -6.08 -10.91
CA PHE A 159 1.82 -7.00 -11.67
C PHE A 159 1.03 -7.92 -12.59
N LEU A 160 -0.05 -8.52 -12.08
CA LEU A 160 -0.88 -9.46 -12.83
C LEU A 160 -1.92 -8.75 -13.72
N ARG A 161 -2.18 -7.46 -13.48
CA ARG A 161 -3.24 -6.66 -14.11
C ARG A 161 -4.61 -7.35 -14.02
N ARG A 162 -4.92 -7.87 -12.82
CA ARG A 162 -6.16 -8.59 -12.53
C ARG A 162 -6.66 -8.25 -11.13
N SER A 163 -7.94 -7.94 -11.04
CA SER A 163 -8.59 -7.58 -9.78
C SER A 163 -8.48 -8.72 -8.74
N PRO A 164 -8.20 -8.42 -7.46
CA PRO A 164 -8.14 -9.44 -6.42
C PRO A 164 -9.51 -10.05 -6.09
N ALA A 165 -10.61 -9.38 -6.48
CA ALA A 165 -11.96 -9.93 -6.37
C ALA A 165 -12.17 -11.22 -7.19
N GLU A 166 -11.37 -11.41 -8.24
CA GLU A 166 -11.40 -12.61 -9.09
C GLU A 166 -10.56 -13.76 -8.53
N TRP A 167 -9.77 -13.53 -7.48
CA TRP A 167 -8.83 -14.51 -6.96
C TRP A 167 -9.55 -15.52 -6.08
N LYS A 168 -9.90 -16.66 -6.68
CA LYS A 168 -10.63 -17.73 -6.01
C LYS A 168 -9.77 -18.99 -5.91
N HIS A 169 -9.77 -19.60 -4.73
CA HIS A 169 -9.29 -20.97 -4.54
C HIS A 169 -10.50 -21.92 -4.56
N PRO A 170 -10.42 -23.13 -5.15
CA PRO A 170 -11.56 -24.05 -5.24
C PRO A 170 -12.22 -24.37 -3.89
N LYS A 171 -11.44 -24.37 -2.81
CA LYS A 171 -11.92 -24.59 -1.42
C LYS A 171 -12.39 -23.31 -0.69
N GLY A 172 -12.51 -22.18 -1.39
CA GLY A 172 -12.85 -20.89 -0.78
C GLY A 172 -11.78 -20.27 0.13
N ASP A 173 -10.56 -20.80 0.13
CA ASP A 173 -9.45 -20.37 0.98
C ASP A 173 -8.73 -19.15 0.38
N TYR A 174 -8.96 -17.97 0.96
CA TYR A 174 -8.37 -16.70 0.52
C TYR A 174 -6.83 -16.73 0.52
N VAL A 175 -6.20 -17.30 1.55
CA VAL A 175 -4.74 -17.34 1.66
C VAL A 175 -4.15 -18.20 0.54
N LYS A 176 -4.79 -19.34 0.24
CA LYS A 176 -4.37 -20.18 -0.89
C LYS A 176 -4.65 -19.52 -2.24
N ALA A 177 -5.71 -18.73 -2.38
CA ALA A 177 -5.96 -17.96 -3.60
C ALA A 177 -4.82 -16.96 -3.86
N VAL A 178 -4.38 -16.24 -2.84
CA VAL A 178 -3.23 -15.33 -2.92
C VAL A 178 -1.94 -16.09 -3.26
N GLU A 179 -1.68 -17.24 -2.63
CA GLU A 179 -0.49 -18.05 -2.95
C GLU A 179 -0.49 -18.57 -4.40
N MET A 180 -1.65 -18.99 -4.93
CA MET A 180 -1.76 -19.34 -6.35
C MET A 180 -1.37 -18.17 -7.26
N LYS A 181 -1.78 -16.95 -6.92
CA LYS A 181 -1.42 -15.74 -7.66
C LYS A 181 0.05 -15.37 -7.52
N ARG A 182 0.66 -15.56 -6.36
CA ARG A 182 2.12 -15.42 -6.18
C ARG A 182 2.89 -16.39 -7.07
N ARG A 183 2.50 -17.67 -7.10
CA ARG A 183 3.07 -18.67 -8.02
C ARG A 183 2.90 -18.25 -9.49
N GLN A 184 1.71 -17.78 -9.86
CA GLN A 184 1.44 -17.28 -11.21
C GLN A 184 2.40 -16.12 -11.56
N ALA A 185 2.56 -15.15 -10.68
CA ALA A 185 3.44 -14.00 -10.90
C ALA A 185 4.92 -14.41 -11.06
N ARG A 186 5.41 -15.37 -10.26
CA ARG A 186 6.76 -15.93 -10.41
C ARG A 186 6.95 -16.58 -11.79
N ASN A 187 5.98 -17.37 -12.23
CA ASN A 187 6.00 -18.00 -13.56
C ASN A 187 5.90 -16.97 -14.70
N SER A 188 5.32 -15.80 -14.44
CA SER A 188 5.21 -14.67 -15.37
C SER A 188 6.39 -13.69 -15.28
N GLY A 189 7.49 -14.06 -14.65
CA GLY A 189 8.74 -13.28 -14.65
C GLY A 189 8.96 -12.39 -13.43
N MET A 190 8.19 -12.53 -12.35
CA MET A 190 8.50 -11.86 -11.07
C MET A 190 9.76 -12.46 -10.45
N ALA A 191 10.86 -11.71 -10.48
CA ALA A 191 12.18 -12.15 -10.02
C ALA A 191 12.92 -11.05 -9.25
N GLY A 192 14.10 -11.39 -8.73
CA GLY A 192 15.00 -10.46 -8.04
C GLY A 192 14.36 -9.77 -6.83
N THR A 193 14.67 -8.49 -6.65
CA THR A 193 14.16 -7.67 -5.54
C THR A 193 12.64 -7.68 -5.44
N LEU A 194 11.92 -7.57 -6.57
CA LEU A 194 10.45 -7.51 -6.54
C LEU A 194 9.87 -8.80 -5.94
N ARG A 195 10.42 -9.96 -6.30
CA ARG A 195 10.02 -11.24 -5.70
C ARG A 195 10.28 -11.25 -4.19
N THR A 196 11.49 -10.89 -3.76
CA THR A 196 11.85 -10.88 -2.33
C THR A 196 10.93 -9.97 -1.52
N VAL A 197 10.62 -8.79 -2.06
CA VAL A 197 9.72 -7.82 -1.43
C VAL A 197 8.29 -8.35 -1.35
N VAL A 198 7.75 -8.88 -2.44
CA VAL A 198 6.41 -9.51 -2.45
C VAL A 198 6.34 -10.70 -1.50
N ASP A 199 7.41 -11.50 -1.43
CA ASP A 199 7.46 -12.65 -0.54
C ASP A 199 7.46 -12.25 0.94
N GLY A 200 8.16 -11.17 1.29
CA GLY A 200 8.14 -10.62 2.66
C GLY A 200 6.83 -9.92 3.02
N MET A 201 6.13 -9.31 2.06
CA MET A 201 4.82 -8.67 2.25
C MET A 201 3.69 -9.68 2.44
N LEU A 202 3.69 -10.74 1.63
CA LEU A 202 2.61 -11.73 1.56
C LEU A 202 2.90 -13.01 2.37
N GLU A 203 3.69 -12.88 3.44
CA GLU A 203 3.81 -13.92 4.45
C GLU A 203 2.49 -14.02 5.25
N PRO A 204 1.77 -15.15 5.18
CA PRO A 204 0.46 -15.29 5.82
C PRO A 204 0.50 -15.19 7.34
N VAL A 205 1.60 -15.64 7.96
CA VAL A 205 1.78 -15.56 9.41
C VAL A 205 2.31 -14.18 9.77
N GLN A 206 1.46 -13.35 10.39
CA GLN A 206 1.81 -11.98 10.79
C GLN A 206 3.16 -11.86 11.52
N ARG A 207 3.50 -12.80 12.41
CA ARG A 207 4.78 -12.78 13.13
C ARG A 207 5.97 -12.87 12.18
N GLY A 208 5.88 -13.72 11.15
CA GLY A 208 6.91 -13.90 10.13
C GLY A 208 6.93 -12.80 9.07
N ARG A 209 5.81 -12.10 8.84
CA ARG A 209 5.71 -11.02 7.83
C ARG A 209 6.69 -9.90 8.10
N MET A 210 7.40 -9.44 7.08
CA MET A 210 8.37 -8.35 7.24
C MET A 210 7.68 -7.03 7.57
N THR A 211 8.37 -6.13 8.27
CA THR A 211 7.88 -4.76 8.47
C THR A 211 8.24 -3.91 7.25
N ALA A 212 7.56 -2.76 7.07
CA ALA A 212 7.94 -1.80 6.03
C ALA A 212 9.41 -1.36 6.17
N GLY A 213 9.89 -1.15 7.41
CA GLY A 213 11.28 -0.84 7.69
C GLY A 213 12.26 -1.89 7.15
N ARG A 214 12.03 -3.17 7.44
CA ARG A 214 12.86 -4.27 6.95
C ARG A 214 12.80 -4.43 5.43
N LEU A 215 11.65 -4.21 4.82
CA LEU A 215 11.51 -4.30 3.37
C LEU A 215 12.25 -3.16 2.66
N VAL A 216 12.29 -1.96 3.25
CA VAL A 216 13.08 -0.85 2.72
C VAL A 216 14.57 -1.16 2.71
N GLU A 217 15.10 -1.89 3.69
CA GLU A 217 16.52 -2.33 3.72
C GLU A 217 16.88 -3.25 2.55
N VAL A 218 15.90 -3.92 1.94
CA VAL A 218 16.10 -4.85 0.81
C VAL A 218 15.92 -4.15 -0.54
N LEU A 219 15.29 -2.97 -0.57
CA LEU A 219 15.09 -2.21 -1.79
C LEU A 219 16.42 -1.63 -2.31
N PRO A 220 16.63 -1.61 -3.63
CA PRO A 220 17.74 -0.87 -4.21
C PRO A 220 17.57 0.62 -3.91
N ALA A 221 18.69 1.34 -3.83
CA ALA A 221 18.63 2.79 -3.76
C ALA A 221 17.89 3.37 -4.98
N ARG A 222 16.84 4.16 -4.72
CA ARG A 222 16.28 5.11 -5.69
C ARG A 222 17.35 6.15 -5.99
N ARG A 223 17.72 6.34 -7.26
CA ARG A 223 18.76 7.31 -7.67
C ARG A 223 18.22 8.74 -7.84
N ASP A 224 17.03 9.01 -7.34
CA ASP A 224 16.14 10.11 -7.73
C ASP A 224 15.50 10.84 -6.54
N ILE A 225 16.03 10.64 -5.32
CA ILE A 225 15.71 11.43 -4.11
C ILE A 225 17.01 11.96 -3.50
#